data_AF-A0A1H9EPM4-F1
#
_entry.id   AF-A0A1H9EPM4-F1
#
_cell.length_a   1.000
_cell.length_b   1.000
_cell.length_c   1.000
_cell.angle_alpha   90.00
_cell.angle_beta   90.00
_cell.angle_gamma   90.00
#
_symmetry.space_group_name_H-M   'P 1'
#
loop_
_entity.id
_entity.type
_entity.pdbx_description
1 polymer ?
#
loop_
_entity_poly.entity_id
_entity_poly.type
_entity_poly.pdbx_seq_one_letter_code
_entity_poly.pdbx_strand_id
1 'polypeptide(L)' 'MSDSKIRDIAPTGIRFPEWLKAALKKAATDECRSFNGEVIKRLERSLREDGFIKA' A
#
# COMPACT_ATOMS: atom_id res chain seq x y z
N MET A 1 0.39 -19.45 -1.81
CA MET A 1 -0.09 -18.79 -0.58
C MET A 1 -1.60 -18.76 -0.68
N SER A 2 -2.29 -19.38 0.27
CA SER A 2 -3.75 -19.43 0.31
C SER A 2 -4.30 -18.00 0.34
N ASP A 3 -5.21 -17.74 -0.59
CA ASP A 3 -5.85 -16.44 -0.84
C ASP A 3 -6.76 -16.09 0.36
N SER A 4 -6.15 -15.63 1.45
CA SER A 4 -6.92 -15.00 2.54
C SER A 4 -7.55 -13.76 1.94
N LYS A 5 -8.89 -13.72 1.85
CA LYS A 5 -9.59 -12.56 1.31
C LYS A 5 -9.09 -11.34 2.07
N ILE A 6 -8.61 -10.32 1.35
CA ILE A 6 -8.10 -9.07 1.94
C ILE A 6 -9.08 -8.47 2.98
N ARG A 7 -10.38 -8.75 2.83
CA ARG A 7 -11.46 -8.36 3.74
C ARG A 7 -11.37 -9.00 5.14
N ASP A 8 -10.73 -10.15 5.26
CA ASP A 8 -10.60 -10.92 6.51
C ASP A 8 -9.31 -10.56 7.26
N ILE A 9 -8.45 -9.72 6.66
CA ILE A 9 -7.20 -9.26 7.27
C ILE A 9 -7.49 -8.08 8.19
N ALA A 10 -7.13 -8.20 9.47
CA ALA A 10 -7.27 -7.12 10.44
C ALA A 10 -6.45 -5.88 10.01
N PRO A 11 -7.00 -4.67 10.10
CA PRO A 11 -6.34 -3.47 9.61
C PRO A 11 -5.10 -3.15 10.47
N THR A 12 -3.95 -2.95 9.82
CA THR A 12 -2.79 -2.35 10.47
C THR A 12 -3.01 -0.85 10.60
N GLY A 13 -3.21 -0.37 11.82
CA GLY A 13 -3.48 1.05 12.11
C GLY A 13 -2.25 1.95 11.94
N ILE A 14 -1.90 2.30 10.71
CA ILE A 14 -0.77 3.21 10.42
C ILE A 14 -1.22 4.67 10.56
N ARG A 15 -0.45 5.48 11.30
CA ARG A 15 -0.65 6.93 11.41
C ARG A 15 0.26 7.64 10.41
N PHE A 16 -0.34 8.34 9.45
CA PHE A 16 0.39 9.13 8.47
C PHE A 16 0.45 10.60 8.88
N PRO A 17 1.61 11.26 8.78
CA PRO A 17 1.68 12.72 8.74
C PRO A 17 0.80 13.27 7.62
N GLU A 18 0.23 14.47 7.81
CA GLU A 18 -0.78 15.00 6.89
C GLU A 18 -0.24 15.21 5.47
N TRP A 19 1.00 15.72 5.35
CA TRP A 19 1.65 15.92 4.06
C TRP A 19 1.79 14.60 3.28
N LEU A 20 2.12 13.50 3.97
CA LEU A 20 2.31 12.19 3.35
C LEU A 20 0.97 11.59 2.94
N LYS A 21 -0.05 11.73 3.80
CA LYS A 21 -1.41 11.28 3.50
C LYS A 21 -1.98 11.99 2.27
N ALA A 22 -1.76 13.31 2.15
CA ALA A 22 -2.19 14.09 1.00
C ALA A 22 -1.49 13.65 -0.29
N ALA A 23 -0.18 13.45 -0.25
CA ALA A 23 0.60 12.97 -1.39
C ALA A 23 0.13 11.57 -1.86
N LEU A 24 -0.08 10.64 -0.93
CA LEU A 24 -0.56 9.29 -1.22
C LEU A 24 -1.99 9.28 -1.79
N LYS A 25 -2.88 10.14 -1.28
CA LYS A 25 -4.23 10.29 -1.85
C LYS A 25 -4.19 10.79 -3.28
N LYS A 26 -3.38 11.81 -3.56
CA LYS A 26 -3.22 12.33 -4.92
C LYS A 26 -2.70 11.25 -5.87
N ALA A 27 -1.64 10.54 -5.48
CA ALA A 27 -1.10 9.44 -6.27
C ALA A 27 -2.11 8.32 -6.52
N ALA A 28 -2.90 7.94 -5.50
CA ALA A 28 -3.94 6.93 -5.65
C ALA A 28 -5.00 7.33 -6.69
N THR A 29 -5.40 8.62 -6.70
CA THR A 29 -6.31 9.16 -7.72
C THR A 29 -5.68 9.14 -9.11
N ASP A 30 -4.45 9.62 -9.24
CA ASP A 30 -3.74 9.70 -10.53
C ASP A 30 -3.52 8.29 -11.14
N GLU A 31 -3.39 7.25 -10.31
CA GLU A 31 -3.20 5.85 -10.71
C GLU A 31 -4.50 5.02 -10.79
N CYS A 32 -5.68 5.64 -10.57
CA CYS A 32 -6.98 4.96 -10.50
C CYS A 32 -7.03 3.79 -9.49
N ARG A 33 -6.39 3.95 -8.32
CA ARG A 33 -6.36 2.94 -7.23
C ARG A 33 -7.06 3.43 -5.98
N SER A 34 -7.46 2.49 -5.11
CA SER A 34 -7.82 2.85 -3.73
C SER A 34 -6.59 3.32 -2.95
N PHE A 35 -6.79 4.15 -1.93
CA PHE A 35 -5.70 4.62 -1.07
C PHE A 35 -4.88 3.45 -0.49
N ASN A 36 -5.56 2.40 0.00
CA ASN A 36 -4.89 1.22 0.53
C ASN A 36 -4.12 0.45 -0.55
N GLY A 37 -4.71 0.29 -1.74
CA GLY A 37 -4.06 -0.38 -2.86
C GLY A 37 -2.79 0.35 -3.32
N GLU A 38 -2.81 1.68 -3.31
CA GLU A 38 -1.64 2.50 -3.64
C GLU A 38 -0.54 2.37 -2.58
N VAL A 39 -0.90 2.39 -1.29
CA VAL A 39 0.07 2.18 -0.19
C VAL A 39 0.72 0.81 -0.31
N ILE A 40 -0.08 -0.26 -0.50
CA ILE A 40 0.44 -1.62 -0.67
C ILE A 40 1.37 -1.69 -1.89
N LYS A 41 0.97 -1.14 -3.05
CA LYS A 41 1.79 -1.17 -4.26
C LYS A 41 3.14 -0.47 -4.09
N ARG A 42 3.17 0.66 -3.39
CA ARG A 42 4.42 1.37 -3.08
C ARG A 42 5.31 0.56 -2.14
N LEU A 43 4.74 -0.06 -1.11
CA LEU A 43 5.48 -0.92 -0.18
C LEU A 43 6.02 -2.17 -0.88
N GLU A 44 5.21 -2.84 -1.70
CA GLU A 44 5.64 -3.98 -2.52
C GLU A 44 6.83 -3.59 -3.41
N ARG A 45 6.77 -2.43 -4.07
CA ARG A 45 7.86 -1.95 -4.92
C ARG A 45 9.15 -1.74 -4.11
N SER A 46 9.06 -1.00 -3.01
CA SER A 46 10.21 -0.73 -2.12
C SER A 46 10.84 -2.02 -1.60
N LEU A 47 10.02 -2.94 -1.08
CA LEU A 47 10.52 -4.22 -0.53
C LEU A 47 11.13 -5.12 -1.61
N ARG A 48 10.67 -5.03 -2.85
CA ARG A 48 11.28 -5.75 -3.98
C ARG A 48 12.62 -5.13 -4.37
N GLU A 49 12.70 -3.81 -4.44
CA GLU A 49 13.95 -3.07 -4.73
C GLU A 49 15.01 -3.35 -3.66
N ASP A 50 14.60 -3.45 -2.40
CA ASP A 50 15.47 -3.79 -1.26
C ASP A 50 15.80 -5.30 -1.18
N GLY A 51 15.18 -6.16 -2.00
CA GLY A 51 15.42 -7.60 -2.03
C GLY A 51 14.73 -8.43 -0.93
N PHE A 52 13.81 -7.84 -0.16
CA PHE A 52 13.05 -8.54 0.88
C PHE A 52 11.96 -9.47 0.33
N ILE A 53 11.43 -9.17 -0.87
CA ILE A 53 10.45 -10.02 -1.56
C ILE A 53 10.92 -10.34 -2.99
N LYS A 54 10.80 -11.61 -3.39
CA LYS A 54 11.13 -12.05 -4.76
C LYS A 54 9.91 -11.93 -5.67
N ALA A 55 10.17 -11.62 -6.94
CA ALA A 55 9.15 -11.53 -7.99
C ALA A 55 8.56 -12.89 -8.33
#